data_AF-A0A4Y7TGJ2-F1
#
_entry.id   AF-A0A4Y7TGJ2-F1
#
_cell.length_a   1.000
_cell.length_b   1.000
_cell.length_c   1.000
_cell.angle_alpha   90.00
_cell.angle_beta   90.00
_cell.angle_gamma   90.00
#
_symmetry.space_group_name_H-M   'P 1'
#
loop_
_entity.id
_entity.type
_entity.pdbx_description
1 polymer ?
#
loop_
_entity_poly.entity_id
_entity_poly.type
_entity_poly.pdbx_seq_one_letter_code
_entity_poly.pdbx_strand_id
1 'polypeptide(L)'
;MQHVVVKEQDVYERTDTFIINNNLSLGKGLLSTLGETHRRQRKMLNPVFSIAHMREMIPIFYDVAHRLGDSIQAKVQDGPTTIDVLKLDDQDCPGAGWAKRPRLLFRFSD
;
A
#
# COMPACT_ATOMS: atom_id res chain seq x y z
N MET A 1 3.22 2.00 27.10
CA MET A 1 3.21 2.19 25.63
C MET A 1 3.84 3.51 25.18
N GLN A 2 3.47 4.69 25.73
CA GLN A 2 4.07 5.96 25.30
C GLN A 2 5.58 6.09 25.60
N HIS A 3 6.08 5.46 26.67
CA HIS A 3 7.51 5.51 27.00
C HIS A 3 8.38 4.91 25.89
N VAL A 4 8.03 3.69 25.48
CA VAL A 4 8.76 2.90 24.48
C VAL A 4 8.61 3.47 23.05
N VAL A 5 7.40 3.92 22.69
CA VAL A 5 7.10 4.32 21.31
C VAL A 5 7.34 5.81 21.04
N VAL A 6 7.33 6.67 22.07
CA VAL A 6 7.36 8.13 21.91
C VAL A 6 8.50 8.79 22.68
N LYS A 7 8.80 8.36 23.92
CA LYS A 7 9.78 9.05 24.77
C LYS A 7 11.22 8.56 24.58
N GLU A 8 11.41 7.28 24.32
CA GLU A 8 12.72 6.62 24.22
C GLU A 8 12.88 5.85 22.89
N GLN A 9 12.33 6.39 21.81
CA GLN A 9 12.37 5.74 20.49
C GLN A 9 13.81 5.57 19.96
N ASP A 10 14.75 6.36 20.47
CA ASP A 10 16.19 6.32 20.21
C ASP A 10 16.92 5.24 21.01
N VAL A 11 16.38 4.82 22.16
CA VAL A 11 16.92 3.72 22.99
C VAL A 11 16.43 2.36 22.48
N TYR A 12 15.22 2.30 21.90
CA TYR A 12 14.64 1.08 21.33
C TYR A 12 14.84 1.03 19.82
N GLU A 13 16.09 0.80 19.42
CA GLU A 13 16.48 0.61 18.02
C GLU A 13 15.82 -0.64 17.42
N ARG A 14 15.45 -0.59 16.14
CA ARG A 14 14.93 -1.79 15.45
C ARG A 14 16.05 -2.83 15.37
N THR A 15 15.70 -4.11 15.47
CA THR A 15 16.67 -5.20 15.39
C THR A 15 17.47 -5.15 14.10
N ASP A 16 18.78 -5.41 14.17
CA ASP A 16 19.68 -5.42 13.01
C ASP A 16 19.18 -6.33 11.88
N THR A 17 18.59 -7.47 12.22
CA THR A 17 17.99 -8.40 11.23
C THR A 17 16.88 -7.73 10.42
N PHE A 18 16.06 -6.90 11.04
CA PHE A 18 15.00 -6.16 10.35
C PHE A 18 15.57 -5.14 9.37
N ILE A 19 16.64 -4.45 9.76
CA ILE A 19 17.32 -3.45 8.94
C ILE A 19 18.04 -4.11 7.77
N ILE A 20 18.81 -5.16 8.03
CA ILE A 20 19.56 -5.90 7.02
C ILE A 20 18.60 -6.51 5.99
N ASN A 21 17.51 -7.15 6.44
CA ASN A 21 16.54 -7.77 5.55
C ASN A 21 15.81 -6.73 4.68
N ASN A 22 15.41 -5.59 5.26
CA ASN A 22 14.83 -4.50 4.47
C ASN A 22 15.84 -3.83 3.55
N ASN A 23 17.10 -3.73 3.94
CA ASN A 23 18.15 -3.19 3.08
C ASN A 23 18.39 -4.11 1.87
N LEU A 24 18.43 -5.43 2.10
CA LEU A 24 18.58 -6.41 1.03
C LEU A 24 17.38 -6.42 0.07
N SER A 25 16.16 -6.31 0.61
CA SER A 25 14.93 -6.45 -0.18
C SER A 25 14.48 -5.14 -0.85
N LEU A 26 14.50 -4.03 -0.12
CA LEU A 26 13.94 -2.73 -0.51
C LEU A 26 15.02 -1.65 -0.71
N GLY A 27 16.28 -1.98 -0.43
CA GLY A 27 17.38 -1.03 -0.45
C GLY A 27 17.39 -0.09 0.76
N LYS A 28 18.19 0.98 0.67
CA LYS A 28 18.35 1.98 1.72
C LYS A 28 17.15 2.94 1.78
N GLY A 29 16.05 2.48 2.33
CA GLY A 29 14.80 3.24 2.47
C GLY A 29 14.38 3.52 3.91
N LEU A 30 13.12 3.97 4.07
CA LEU A 30 12.55 4.30 5.38
C LEU A 30 12.51 3.10 6.34
N LEU A 31 12.45 1.88 5.83
CA LEU A 31 12.43 0.66 6.65
C LEU A 31 13.83 0.13 7.00
N SER A 32 14.86 0.66 6.34
CA SER A 32 16.25 0.17 6.38
C SER A 32 17.23 1.21 6.93
N THR A 33 16.72 2.36 7.38
CA THR A 33 17.52 3.45 7.95
C THR A 33 17.00 3.80 9.34
N LEU A 34 17.87 4.41 10.14
CA LEU A 34 17.57 4.79 11.52
C LEU A 34 18.05 6.21 11.83
N GLY A 35 17.70 6.68 13.03
CA GLY A 35 18.06 8.00 13.53
C GLY A 35 17.64 9.15 12.60
N GLU A 36 18.53 10.12 12.43
CA GLU A 36 18.26 11.33 11.65
C GLU A 36 18.03 11.06 10.16
N THR A 37 18.63 10.01 9.59
CA THR A 37 18.37 9.63 8.20
C THR A 37 16.91 9.18 8.02
N HIS A 38 16.43 8.32 8.92
CA HIS A 38 15.03 7.90 8.96
C HIS A 38 14.09 9.09 9.19
N ARG A 39 14.44 9.99 10.13
CA ARG A 39 13.67 11.19 10.43
C ARG A 39 13.53 12.10 9.21
N ARG A 40 14.62 12.34 8.49
CA ARG A 40 14.63 13.16 7.27
C ARG A 40 13.78 12.51 6.18
N GLN A 41 13.95 11.20 5.93
CA GLN A 41 13.16 10.47 4.95
C GLN A 41 11.66 10.53 5.27
N ARG A 42 11.28 10.30 6.54
CA ARG A 42 9.89 10.38 6.99
C ARG A 42 9.32 11.80 6.84
N LYS A 43 10.10 12.83 7.17
CA LYS A 43 9.69 14.23 7.02
C LYS A 43 9.38 14.58 5.56
N MET A 44 10.17 14.09 4.61
CA MET A 44 9.92 14.29 3.18
C MET A 44 8.70 13.51 2.68
N LEU A 45 8.41 12.34 3.26
CA LEU A 45 7.32 11.47 2.84
C LEU A 45 5.95 11.87 3.40
N ASN A 46 5.90 12.31 4.66
CA ASN A 46 4.64 12.62 5.37
C ASN A 46 3.67 13.56 4.62
N PRO A 47 4.11 14.59 3.85
CA PRO A 47 3.20 15.47 3.11
C PRO A 47 2.28 14.73 2.12
N VAL A 48 2.77 13.65 1.50
CA VAL A 48 1.98 12.81 0.56
C VAL A 48 0.84 12.09 1.28
N PHE A 49 0.97 11.85 2.59
CA PHE A 49 -0.04 11.21 3.43
C PHE A 49 -0.84 12.22 4.27
N SER A 50 -0.93 13.48 3.84
CA SER A 50 -1.78 14.48 4.49
C SER A 50 -3.27 14.16 4.29
N ILE A 51 -4.14 14.69 5.15
CA ILE A 51 -5.59 14.49 5.02
C ILE A 51 -6.10 14.96 3.65
N ALA A 52 -5.55 16.05 3.11
CA ALA A 52 -5.93 16.57 1.80
C ALA A 52 -5.62 15.54 0.69
N HIS A 53 -4.38 15.07 0.61
CA HIS A 53 -3.96 14.08 -0.39
C HIS A 53 -4.67 12.73 -0.20
N MET A 54 -4.89 12.30 1.05
CA MET A 54 -5.63 11.06 1.33
C MET A 54 -7.06 11.12 0.76
N ARG A 55 -7.72 12.29 0.77
CA ARG A 55 -9.06 12.45 0.18
C ARG A 55 -9.04 12.32 -1.34
N GLU A 56 -7.97 12.73 -2.00
CA GLU A 56 -7.80 12.56 -3.45
C GLU A 56 -7.56 11.09 -3.84
N MET A 57 -7.07 10.25 -2.92
CA MET A 57 -6.90 8.82 -3.14
C MET A 57 -8.21 8.02 -2.96
N ILE A 58 -9.20 8.57 -2.25
CA ILE A 58 -10.48 7.90 -1.94
C ILE A 58 -11.18 7.36 -3.20
N PRO A 59 -11.33 8.11 -4.30
CA PRO A 59 -11.98 7.62 -5.52
C PRO A 59 -11.28 6.38 -6.11
N ILE A 60 -9.95 6.31 -6.02
CA ILE A 60 -9.17 5.15 -6.50
C ILE A 60 -9.49 3.92 -5.65
N PHE A 61 -9.55 4.07 -4.33
CA PHE A 61 -9.92 2.96 -3.44
C PHE A 61 -11.35 2.48 -3.70
N TYR A 62 -12.28 3.42 -3.92
CA TYR A 62 -13.66 3.05 -4.27
C TYR A 62 -13.73 2.29 -5.59
N ASP A 63 -13.04 2.73 -6.63
CA ASP A 63 -13.01 2.04 -7.92
C ASP A 63 -12.52 0.60 -7.77
N VAL A 64 -11.38 0.41 -7.08
CA VAL A 64 -10.80 -0.92 -6.84
C VAL A 64 -11.73 -1.79 -5.98
N ALA A 65 -12.36 -1.23 -4.94
CA ALA A 65 -13.28 -1.97 -4.09
C ALA A 65 -14.56 -2.41 -4.83
N HIS A 66 -15.12 -1.56 -5.69
CA HIS A 66 -16.29 -1.94 -6.50
C HIS A 66 -15.92 -3.02 -7.50
N ARG A 67 -14.77 -2.91 -8.17
CA ARG A 67 -14.28 -3.96 -9.08
C ARG A 67 -14.14 -5.31 -8.39
N LEU A 68 -13.60 -5.33 -7.17
CA LEU A 68 -13.52 -6.56 -6.38
C LEU A 68 -14.92 -7.10 -6.05
N GLY A 69 -15.86 -6.22 -5.69
CA GLY A 69 -17.26 -6.58 -5.44
C GLY A 69 -17.93 -7.21 -6.65
N ASP A 70 -17.74 -6.63 -7.84
CA ASP A 70 -18.28 -7.13 -9.11
C ASP A 70 -17.72 -8.53 -9.44
N SER A 71 -16.41 -8.74 -9.25
CA SER A 71 -15.78 -10.07 -9.42
C SER A 71 -16.35 -11.12 -8.47
N ILE A 72 -16.54 -10.76 -7.20
CA ILE A 72 -17.13 -11.66 -6.21
C ILE A 72 -18.57 -11.99 -6.61
N GLN A 73 -19.36 -10.99 -7.00
CA GLN A 73 -20.76 -11.20 -7.42
C GLN A 73 -20.83 -12.13 -8.63
N ALA A 74 -19.96 -11.94 -9.62
CA ALA A 74 -19.88 -12.80 -10.80
C ALA A 74 -19.58 -14.26 -10.42
N LYS A 75 -18.59 -14.49 -9.55
CA LYS A 75 -18.23 -15.84 -9.10
C LYS A 75 -19.32 -16.51 -8.28
N VAL A 76 -20.08 -15.75 -7.48
CA VAL A 76 -21.22 -16.30 -6.72
C VAL A 76 -22.36 -16.72 -7.66
N GLN A 77 -22.59 -16.01 -8.76
CA GLN A 77 -23.63 -16.36 -9.73
C GLN A 77 -23.32 -17.65 -10.53
N ASP A 78 -22.04 -17.93 -10.78
CA ASP A 78 -21.59 -19.07 -11.62
C ASP A 78 -21.40 -20.39 -10.83
N GLY A 79 -21.76 -20.42 -9.54
CA GLY A 79 -22.02 -21.68 -8.81
C GLY A 79 -21.11 -22.09 -7.64
N PRO A 80 -19.86 -21.64 -7.45
CA PRO A 80 -19.12 -22.01 -6.23
C PRO A 80 -19.54 -21.15 -5.02
N THR A 81 -20.15 -21.79 -4.02
CA THR A 81 -20.56 -21.18 -2.73
C THR A 81 -19.36 -20.71 -1.88
N THR A 82 -18.14 -21.15 -2.18
CA THR A 82 -16.93 -20.83 -1.43
C THR A 82 -15.91 -20.14 -2.33
N ILE A 83 -15.49 -18.93 -1.93
CA ILE A 83 -14.51 -18.12 -2.66
C ILE A 83 -13.22 -18.05 -1.86
N ASP A 84 -12.10 -18.37 -2.51
CA ASP A 84 -10.76 -18.13 -1.98
C ASP A 84 -10.34 -16.68 -2.25
N VAL A 85 -10.43 -15.84 -1.22
CA VAL A 85 -10.15 -14.40 -1.32
C VAL A 85 -8.70 -14.10 -1.71
N LEU A 86 -7.76 -15.00 -1.40
CA LEU A 86 -6.34 -14.80 -1.71
C LEU A 86 -6.02 -15.06 -3.19
N LYS A 87 -6.91 -15.76 -3.90
CA LYS A 87 -6.77 -16.08 -5.33
C LYS A 87 -7.77 -15.30 -6.20
N LEU A 88 -8.33 -14.21 -5.68
CA LEU A 88 -9.15 -13.31 -6.47
C LEU A 88 -8.24 -12.41 -7.31
N ASP A 89 -8.22 -12.66 -8.61
CA ASP A 89 -7.43 -11.89 -9.55
C ASP A 89 -8.31 -10.90 -10.33
N ASP A 90 -7.73 -9.78 -10.74
CA ASP A 90 -8.39 -8.74 -11.56
C ASP A 90 -8.93 -9.26 -12.91
N GLN A 91 -8.47 -10.44 -13.35
CA GLN A 91 -8.91 -11.08 -14.60
C GLN A 91 -10.28 -11.77 -14.46
N ASP A 92 -10.74 -11.98 -13.22
CA ASP A 92 -12.02 -12.61 -12.93
C ASP A 92 -13.23 -11.65 -13.07
N CYS A 93 -12.98 -10.36 -13.32
CA CYS A 93 -14.06 -9.38 -13.55
C CYS A 93 -14.76 -9.67 -14.91
N PRO A 94 -16.08 -9.94 -14.94
CA PRO A 94 -16.80 -10.01 -16.21
C PRO A 94 -16.83 -8.63 -16.88
N GLY A 95 -16.40 -8.54 -18.14
CA GLY A 95 -16.34 -7.29 -18.89
C GLY A 95 -14.96 -6.63 -19.00
N ALA A 96 -13.88 -7.43 -18.95
CA ALA A 96 -12.47 -7.03 -19.08
C ALA A 96 -12.06 -6.39 -20.44
N GLY A 97 -12.88 -5.51 -21.01
CA GLY A 97 -12.58 -4.69 -22.19
C GLY A 97 -11.69 -3.47 -21.90
N TRP A 98 -11.34 -3.19 -20.64
CA TRP A 98 -10.53 -2.02 -20.28
C TRP A 98 -9.07 -2.36 -19.90
N ALA A 99 -8.71 -3.65 -19.80
CA ALA A 99 -7.37 -4.16 -19.47
C ALA A 99 -6.27 -3.87 -20.53
N LYS A 100 -6.55 -3.01 -21.52
CA LYS A 100 -5.57 -2.52 -22.52
C LYS A 100 -5.39 -0.99 -22.51
N ARG A 101 -5.45 -0.33 -21.35
CA ARG A 101 -4.98 1.06 -21.27
C ARG A 101 -3.52 1.07 -20.80
N PRO A 102 -2.61 1.73 -21.55
CA PRO A 102 -1.21 1.75 -21.20
C PRO A 102 -1.08 2.47 -19.86
N ARG A 103 -0.29 1.87 -18.97
CA ARG A 103 0.22 2.41 -17.69
C ARG A 103 0.17 3.94 -17.69
N LEU A 104 -0.93 4.50 -17.18
CA LEU A 104 -1.10 5.94 -17.07
C LEU A 104 -0.05 6.41 -16.06
N LEU A 105 0.95 7.08 -16.63
CA LEU A 105 1.95 7.87 -15.97
C LEU A 105 1.28 8.67 -14.85
N PHE A 106 1.58 8.34 -13.59
CA PHE A 106 1.34 9.24 -12.47
C PHE A 106 2.20 10.49 -12.71
N ARG A 107 1.66 11.46 -13.45
CA ARG A 107 2.17 12.84 -13.44
C ARG A 107 1.60 13.47 -12.17
N PHE A 108 2.42 13.51 -11.13
CA PHE A 108 2.28 14.55 -10.12
C PHE A 108 2.45 15.89 -10.84
N SER A 109 1.40 16.72 -10.85
CA SER A 109 1.50 18.11 -11.28
C SER A 109 1.86 18.93 -10.04
N ASP A 110 2.99 19.64 -10.15
CA ASP A 110 3.56 20.77 -9.39
C ASP A 110 3.20 20.97 -7.90
#